data_AF-A0A8D5JG10-F1
#
_entry.id   AF-A0A8D5JG10-F1
#
_cell.length_a   1.000
_cell.length_b   1.000
_cell.length_c   1.000
_cell.angle_alpha   90.00
_cell.angle_beta   90.00
_cell.angle_gamma   90.00
#
_symmetry.space_group_name_H-M   'P 1'
#
loop_
_entity.id
_entity.type
_entity.pdbx_description
1 polymer ?
#
loop_
_entity_poly.entity_id
_entity_poly.type
_entity_poly.pdbx_seq_one_letter_code
_entity_poly.pdbx_strand_id
1 'polypeptide(L)' 'MTPDQQQDLLVEWNLYESRQKKAILSEYRKTHSGKSNRNELLFFLKKKLEIEGYWEKIGLN' A
#
# COMPACT_ATOMS: atom_id res chain seq x y z
N MET A 1 6.68 -6.93 -6.25
CA MET A 1 5.87 -7.52 -5.17
C MET A 1 5.42 -8.88 -5.63
N THR A 2 5.72 -9.91 -4.86
CA THR A 2 5.17 -11.26 -5.05
C THR A 2 3.66 -11.26 -4.76
N PRO A 3 2.91 -12.29 -5.19
CA PRO A 3 1.50 -12.43 -4.82
C PRO A 3 1.26 -12.38 -3.31
N ASP A 4 2.14 -13.02 -2.53
CA ASP A 4 2.05 -13.05 -1.06
C ASP A 4 2.26 -11.66 -0.44
N GLN A 5 3.24 -10.90 -0.93
CA GLN A 5 3.44 -9.50 -0.52
C GLN A 5 2.24 -8.62 -0.88
N GLN A 6 1.60 -8.83 -2.04
CA GLN A 6 0.39 -8.08 -2.38
C GLN A 6 -0.77 -8.43 -1.45
N GLN A 7 -0.92 -9.71 -1.12
CA GLN A 7 -1.97 -10.16 -0.22
C GLN A 7 -1.76 -9.61 1.19
N ASP A 8 -0.54 -9.69 1.71
CA ASP A 8 -0.17 -9.15 3.03
C ASP A 8 -0.39 -7.63 3.09
N LEU A 9 0.06 -6.90 2.06
CA LEU A 9 -0.19 -5.46 1.95
C LEU A 9 -1.69 -5.11 1.97
N LEU A 10 -2.54 -5.91 1.32
CA LEU A 10 -3.98 -5.70 1.31
C LEU A 10 -4.63 -6.03 2.66
N VAL A 11 -4.10 -7.02 3.39
CA VAL A 11 -4.51 -7.34 4.77
C VAL A 11 -4.18 -6.17 5.68
N GLU A 12 -2.94 -5.71 5.67
CA GLU A 12 -2.49 -4.55 6.45
C GLU A 12 -3.29 -3.29 6.11
N TRP A 13 -3.49 -3.02 4.82
CA TRP A 13 -4.35 -1.93 4.37
C TRP A 13 -5.78 -2.05 4.91
N ASN A 14 -6.32 -3.27 4.99
CA ASN A 14 -7.68 -3.47 5.47
C ASN A 14 -7.86 -3.14 6.95
N LEU A 15 -6.81 -3.21 7.77
CA LEU A 15 -6.84 -2.83 9.19
C LEU A 15 -7.08 -1.34 9.42
N TYR A 16 -6.83 -0.49 8.42
CA TYR A 16 -7.03 0.95 8.53
C TYR A 16 -8.52 1.33 8.52
N GLU A 17 -8.87 2.34 9.30
CA GLU A 17 -10.23 2.90 9.32
C GLU A 17 -10.55 3.66 8.04
N SER A 18 -11.85 3.78 7.71
CA SER A 18 -12.30 4.48 6.50
C SER A 18 -11.80 5.92 6.41
N ARG A 19 -11.67 6.64 7.54
CA ARG A 19 -11.16 8.02 7.56
C ARG A 19 -9.67 8.08 7.18
N GLN A 20 -8.86 7.18 7.73
CA GLN A 20 -7.43 7.08 7.41
C GLN A 20 -7.26 6.66 5.94
N LYS A 21 -8.03 5.68 5.48
CA LYS A 21 -8.01 5.24 4.09
C LYS A 21 -8.32 6.39 3.12
N LYS A 22 -9.32 7.22 3.42
CA LYS A 22 -9.65 8.42 2.63
C LYS A 22 -8.50 9.43 2.59
N ALA A 23 -7.85 9.68 3.72
CA ALA A 23 -6.71 10.62 3.77
C ALA A 23 -5.54 10.13 2.91
N ILE A 24 -5.17 8.86 3.05
CA ILE A 24 -4.09 8.22 2.29
C ILE A 24 -4.39 8.23 0.78
N LEU A 25 -5.61 7.87 0.38
CA LEU A 25 -6.03 7.92 -1.02
C LEU A 25 -6.09 9.36 -1.56
N SER A 26 -6.42 10.35 -0.74
CA SER A 26 -6.38 11.74 -1.15
C SER A 26 -4.95 12.20 -1.44
N GLU A 27 -3.97 11.78 -0.64
CA GLU A 27 -2.55 12.06 -0.86
C GLU A 27 -2.04 11.41 -2.14
N TYR A 28 -2.42 10.14 -2.37
CA TYR A 28 -2.12 9.44 -3.62
C TYR A 28 -2.65 10.19 -4.85
N ARG A 29 -3.91 10.63 -4.82
CA ARG A 29 -4.53 11.37 -5.94
C ARG A 29 -3.89 12.73 -6.19
N LYS A 30 -3.39 13.42 -5.15
CA LYS A 30 -2.69 14.70 -5.31
C LYS A 30 -1.34 14.54 -6.01
N THR A 31 -0.69 13.40 -5.81
CA THR A 31 0.64 13.10 -6.36
C THR A 31 0.59 12.40 -7.73
N HIS A 32 -0.57 11.83 -8.09
CA HIS A 32 -0.76 11.10 -9.36
C HIS A 32 -1.88 11.76 -10.19
N SER A 33 -1.50 12.69 -11.07
CA SER A 33 -2.40 13.31 -12.04
C SER A 33 -2.50 12.46 -13.30
N GLY A 34 -3.38 11.45 -13.34
CA GLY A 34 -3.58 10.63 -14.53
C GLY A 34 -4.35 9.32 -14.31
N LYS A 35 -4.29 8.44 -15.31
CA LYS A 35 -4.81 7.07 -15.22
C LYS A 35 -3.93 6.26 -14.25
N SER A 36 -4.25 6.35 -12.97
CA SER A 36 -3.69 5.48 -11.95
C SER A 36 -4.07 4.03 -12.24
N ASN A 37 -3.08 3.15 -12.24
CA ASN A 37 -3.32 1.71 -12.29
C ASN A 37 -3.12 1.06 -10.92
N ARG A 38 -3.66 -0.15 -10.75
CA ARG A 38 -3.61 -0.90 -9.48
C ARG A 38 -2.19 -1.06 -8.94
N ASN A 39 -1.19 -1.27 -9.81
CA ASN A 39 0.18 -1.51 -9.37
C ASN A 39 0.79 -0.26 -8.76
N GLU A 40 0.54 0.93 -9.33
CA GLU A 40 1.00 2.20 -8.77
C GLU A 40 0.42 2.46 -7.39
N LEU A 41 -0.88 2.18 -7.20
CA LEU A 41 -1.51 2.29 -5.89
C LEU A 41 -0.87 1.33 -4.87
N LEU A 42 -0.62 0.07 -5.25
CA LEU A 42 0.03 -0.89 -4.36
C LEU A 42 1.45 -0.45 -4.00
N PHE A 43 2.23 0.08 -4.95
CA PHE A 43 3.56 0.62 -4.66
C PHE A 43 3.51 1.83 -3.73
N PHE A 44 2.55 2.74 -3.93
CA PHE A 44 2.32 3.86 -3.04
C PHE A 44 1.97 3.37 -1.63
N LEU A 45 1.04 2.42 -1.50
CA LEU A 45 0.65 1.86 -0.21
C LEU A 45 1.83 1.15 0.48
N LYS A 46 2.63 0.37 -0.26
CA LYS A 46 3.84 -0.27 0.27
C LYS A 46 4.75 0.75 0.95
N LYS A 47 5.01 1.88 0.29
CA LYS A 47 5.84 2.96 0.85
C LYS A 47 5.14 3.69 1.99
N LYS A 48 3.85 4.00 1.86
CA LYS A 48 3.08 4.74 2.86
C LYS A 48 2.89 3.99 4.17
N LEU A 49 2.78 2.66 4.09
CA LEU A 49 2.61 1.77 5.24
C LEU A 49 3.94 1.25 5.79
N GLU A 50 5.08 1.62 5.16
CA GLU A 50 6.43 1.21 5.58
C GLU A 50 6.59 -0.31 5.79
N ILE A 51 5.82 -1.10 5.05
CA ILE A 51 5.66 -2.55 5.28
C ILE A 51 6.90 -3.38 4.92
N GLU A 52 7.80 -2.82 4.11
CA GLU A 52 9.02 -3.53 3.67
C GLU A 52 9.89 -3.97 4.85
N GLY A 53 10.00 -3.13 5.89
CA GLY A 53 10.77 -3.47 7.08
C GLY A 53 10.15 -4.60 7.91
N TYR A 54 8.85 -4.85 7.76
CA TYR A 54 8.20 -6.02 8.34
C TYR A 54 8.47 -7.27 7.48
N TRP A 55 8.32 -7.17 6.16
CA TRP A 55 8.59 -8.27 5.24
C TRP A 55 10.01 -8.81 5.35
N GLU A 56 11.00 -7.93 5.44
CA GLU A 56 12.41 -8.32 5.66
C GLU A 56 12.59 -9.14 6.95
N LYS A 57 11.89 -8.75 8.04
CA LYS A 57 11.97 -9.46 9.33
C LYS A 57 11.36 -10.85 9.31
N ILE A 58 10.29 -11.04 8.53
CA ILE A 58 9.59 -12.33 8.44
C ILE A 58 10.10 -13.20 7.27
N GLY A 59 11.06 -12.71 6.49
CA GLY A 59 11.63 -13.44 5.35
C GLY A 59 10.75 -13.44 4.09
N LEU A 60 9.83 -12.48 3.96
CA LEU A 60 8.95 -12.35 2.80
C LEU A 60 9.60 -11.47 1.73
N ASN A 61 10.57 -12.03 1.00
CA ASN A 61 11.40 -11.32 0.00
C ASN A 61 10.88 -11.44 -1.43
#